data_AF-A0A534QQ61-F1
#
_entry.id   AF-A0A534QQ61-F1
#
_cell.length_a   1.000
_cell.length_b   1.000
_cell.length_c   1.000
_cell.angle_alpha   90.00
_cell.angle_beta   90.00
_cell.angle_gamma   90.00
#
_symmetry.space_group_name_H-M   'P 1'
#
loop_
_entity.id
_entity.type
_entity.pdbx_description
1 polymer ?
#
loop_
_entity_poly.entity_id
_entity_poly.type
_entity_poly.pdbx_seq_one_letter_code
_entity_poly.pdbx_strand_id
1 'polypeptide(L)'
;MPAVDRFLRLLFTALAAAFATTGLLFFCFPDATIATLNAAGRPVGFPPAPASALRFWLSLAVAYMMLVTLLAAAIARDPRGRADLMPILAAGKATSSLTCAGYFVASSPAFIYLANALVDGTLALVVLGAYGVVWATSGTGGARDRQLLQAVLEALVPRGGAFATGAADVALDDALVRYFARLHPLGPAGLRVLLRSLEYGTVVFERTRPFSRLDLAARERALAAWETSRLGLRRQLVASLKLLGLLHFYERPETWPGIGYDDSYLRRKLLAGPNAAAHAARLGA
;
A
#
# COMPACT_ATOMS: atom_id res chain seq x y z
N MET A 1 6.43 10.83 -4.26
CA MET A 1 6.97 10.88 -5.64
C MET A 1 6.09 11.81 -6.48
N PRO A 2 6.58 12.99 -6.86
CA PRO A 2 5.75 14.03 -7.51
C PRO A 2 5.16 13.59 -8.86
N ALA A 3 5.86 12.74 -9.61
CA ALA A 3 5.37 12.20 -10.88
C ALA A 3 4.14 11.28 -10.70
N VAL A 4 4.18 10.38 -9.71
CA VAL A 4 3.07 9.47 -9.38
C VAL A 4 1.85 10.29 -8.94
N ASP A 5 2.04 11.33 -8.14
CA ASP A 5 0.95 12.18 -7.67
C ASP A 5 0.29 12.92 -8.82
N ARG A 6 1.09 13.47 -9.74
CA ARG A 6 0.58 14.14 -10.94
C ARG A 6 -0.20 13.18 -11.82
N PHE A 7 0.33 11.98 -12.03
CA PHE A 7 -0.34 10.93 -12.80
C PHE A 7 -1.69 10.54 -12.17
N LEU A 8 -1.72 10.28 -10.86
CA LEU A 8 -2.96 9.93 -10.15
C LEU A 8 -4.00 11.05 -10.24
N ARG A 9 -3.60 12.32 -10.04
CA ARG A 9 -4.49 13.48 -10.19
C ARG A 9 -5.09 13.54 -11.58
N LEU A 10 -4.27 13.36 -12.62
CA LEU A 10 -4.70 13.41 -14.01
C LEU A 10 -5.63 12.24 -14.36
N LEU A 11 -5.29 11.02 -13.92
CA LEU A 11 -6.12 9.82 -14.05
C LEU A 11 -7.52 10.03 -13.44
N PHE A 12 -7.60 10.42 -12.17
CA PHE A 12 -8.89 10.59 -11.49
C PHE A 12 -9.68 11.80 -12.01
N THR A 13 -9.02 12.84 -12.52
CA THR A 13 -9.68 13.96 -13.21
C THR A 13 -10.30 13.50 -14.52
N ALA A 14 -9.56 12.73 -15.32
CA ALA A 14 -10.07 12.15 -16.56
C ALA A 14 -11.24 11.19 -16.30
N LEU A 15 -11.17 10.36 -15.24
CA LEU A 15 -12.27 9.50 -14.82
C LEU A 15 -13.51 10.30 -14.42
N ALA A 16 -13.34 11.35 -13.62
CA ALA A 16 -14.44 12.23 -13.24
C ALA A 16 -15.12 12.87 -14.46
N ALA A 17 -14.33 13.38 -15.41
CA ALA A 17 -14.85 13.93 -16.65
C ALA A 17 -15.58 12.87 -17.50
N ALA A 18 -15.02 11.66 -17.61
CA ALA A 18 -15.64 10.56 -18.34
C ALA A 18 -16.98 10.14 -17.72
N PHE A 19 -17.05 10.00 -16.40
CA PHE A 19 -18.29 9.66 -15.70
C PHE A 19 -19.36 10.73 -15.82
N ALA A 20 -18.98 12.01 -15.69
CA ALA A 20 -19.89 13.12 -15.89
C ALA A 20 -20.46 13.14 -17.31
N THR A 21 -19.58 12.98 -18.31
CA THR A 21 -19.95 13.00 -19.73
C THR A 21 -20.88 11.84 -20.06
N THR A 22 -20.52 10.61 -19.66
CA THR A 22 -21.37 9.43 -19.87
C THR A 22 -22.71 9.57 -19.17
N GLY A 23 -22.74 10.02 -17.91
CA GLY A 23 -23.98 10.27 -17.17
C GLY A 23 -24.88 11.29 -17.85
N LEU A 24 -24.31 12.37 -18.36
CA LEU A 24 -25.04 13.41 -19.10
C LEU A 24 -25.59 12.90 -20.43
N LEU A 25 -24.80 12.14 -21.20
CA LEU A 25 -25.22 11.56 -22.47
C LEU A 25 -26.39 10.59 -22.30
N PHE A 26 -26.31 9.68 -21.32
CA PHE A 26 -27.40 8.75 -21.03
C PHE A 26 -28.66 9.47 -20.53
N PHE A 27 -28.52 10.57 -19.78
CA PHE A 27 -29.65 11.35 -19.30
C PHE A 27 -30.35 12.14 -20.41
N CYS A 28 -29.58 12.87 -21.24
CA CYS A 28 -30.13 13.72 -22.29
C CYS A 28 -30.56 12.93 -23.54
N PHE A 29 -29.86 11.84 -23.85
CA PHE A 29 -30.04 11.07 -25.08
C PHE A 29 -30.03 9.55 -24.83
N PRO A 30 -30.92 9.01 -23.98
CA PRO A 30 -30.91 7.58 -23.61
C PRO A 30 -31.06 6.67 -24.84
N ASP A 31 -32.06 6.92 -25.70
CA ASP A 31 -32.36 6.07 -26.85
C ASP A 31 -31.26 6.15 -27.92
N ALA A 32 -30.74 7.34 -28.19
CA ALA A 32 -29.66 7.53 -29.15
C ALA A 32 -28.36 6.86 -28.69
N THR A 33 -28.08 6.88 -27.39
CA THR A 33 -26.90 6.21 -26.82
C THR A 33 -27.01 4.69 -26.99
N ILE A 34 -28.16 4.10 -26.65
CA ILE A 34 -28.41 2.67 -26.84
C ILE A 34 -28.36 2.29 -28.32
N ALA A 35 -28.95 3.10 -29.21
CA ALA A 35 -28.95 2.86 -30.64
C ALA A 35 -27.53 2.86 -31.23
N THR A 36 -26.68 3.79 -30.79
CA THR A 36 -25.27 3.87 -31.21
C THR A 36 -24.48 2.65 -30.75
N LEU A 37 -24.67 2.20 -29.50
CA LEU A 37 -24.02 1.00 -28.97
C LEU A 37 -24.50 -0.27 -29.70
N ASN A 38 -25.80 -0.38 -29.98
CA ASN A 38 -26.33 -1.47 -30.78
C ASN A 38 -25.75 -1.46 -32.21
N ALA A 39 -25.62 -0.29 -32.83
CA ALA A 39 -25.02 -0.14 -34.16
C ALA A 39 -23.56 -0.58 -34.19
N ALA A 40 -22.79 -0.29 -33.14
CA ALA A 40 -21.40 -0.75 -33.00
C ALA A 40 -21.29 -2.29 -32.85
N GLY A 41 -22.28 -2.93 -32.22
CA GLY A 41 -22.32 -4.39 -32.03
C GLY A 41 -22.81 -5.18 -33.26
N ARG A 42 -23.60 -4.57 -34.14
CA ARG A 42 -24.15 -5.20 -35.36
C ARG A 42 -23.12 -5.84 -36.29
N PRO A 43 -21.98 -5.21 -36.64
CA PRO A 43 -21.00 -5.84 -37.53
C PRO A 43 -20.35 -7.10 -36.94
N VAL A 44 -20.40 -7.27 -35.62
CA VAL A 44 -19.88 -8.44 -34.90
C VAL A 44 -20.98 -9.50 -34.66
N GLY A 45 -22.20 -9.27 -35.16
CA GLY A 45 -23.32 -10.22 -35.07
C GLY A 45 -24.09 -10.20 -33.75
N PHE A 46 -23.90 -9.19 -32.90
CA PHE A 46 -24.62 -9.11 -31.62
C PHE A 46 -26.08 -8.67 -31.80
N PRO A 47 -27.04 -9.31 -31.08
CA PRO A 47 -28.42 -8.88 -31.08
C PRO A 47 -28.58 -7.51 -30.39
N PRO A 48 -29.60 -6.71 -30.77
CA PRO A 48 -29.89 -5.46 -30.09
C PRO A 48 -30.29 -5.71 -28.63
N ALA A 49 -29.88 -4.80 -27.75
CA ALA A 49 -30.27 -4.85 -26.35
C ALA A 49 -31.80 -4.74 -26.18
N PRO A 50 -32.41 -5.45 -25.20
CA PRO A 50 -33.83 -5.34 -24.93
C PRO A 50 -34.21 -3.92 -24.50
N ALA A 51 -35.36 -3.44 -24.96
CA ALA A 51 -35.89 -2.13 -24.60
C ALA A 51 -36.26 -2.12 -23.10
N SER A 52 -35.49 -1.41 -22.29
CA SER A 52 -35.73 -1.25 -20.86
C SER A 52 -35.48 0.21 -20.48
N ALA A 53 -36.50 1.05 -20.67
CA ALA A 53 -36.41 2.47 -20.33
C ALA A 53 -37.63 2.90 -19.50
N LEU A 54 -37.73 2.39 -18.26
CA LEU A 54 -38.55 3.09 -17.26
C LEU A 54 -37.75 4.30 -16.77
N ARG A 55 -38.34 5.49 -16.83
CA ARG A 55 -37.72 6.76 -16.39
C ARG A 55 -37.14 6.70 -14.97
N PHE A 56 -37.71 5.84 -14.12
CA PHE A 56 -37.21 5.56 -12.78
C PHE A 56 -35.79 4.99 -12.78
N TRP A 57 -35.49 3.97 -13.59
CA TRP A 57 -34.16 3.36 -13.66
C TRP A 57 -33.12 4.30 -14.25
N LEU A 58 -33.53 5.15 -15.20
CA LEU A 58 -32.67 6.21 -15.72
C LEU A 58 -32.28 7.19 -14.61
N SER A 59 -33.23 7.60 -13.76
CA SER A 59 -32.94 8.46 -12.61
C SER A 59 -31.94 7.82 -11.64
N LEU A 60 -32.07 6.51 -11.37
CA LEU A 60 -31.14 5.80 -10.50
C LEU A 60 -29.72 5.72 -11.11
N ALA A 61 -29.63 5.47 -12.42
CA ALA A 61 -28.36 5.45 -13.15
C ALA A 61 -27.66 6.81 -13.11
N VAL A 62 -28.40 7.91 -13.26
CA VAL A 62 -27.86 9.27 -13.15
C VAL A 62 -27.37 9.57 -11.75
N ALA A 63 -28.12 9.19 -10.72
CA ALA A 63 -27.69 9.35 -9.33
C ALA A 63 -26.38 8.60 -9.04
N TYR A 64 -26.25 7.37 -9.55
CA TYR A 64 -25.01 6.60 -9.47
C TYR A 64 -23.85 7.28 -10.21
N MET A 65 -24.08 7.78 -11.44
CA MET A 65 -23.06 8.50 -12.21
C MET A 65 -22.58 9.76 -11.49
N MET A 66 -23.48 10.48 -10.84
CA MET A 66 -23.11 11.63 -9.99
C MET A 66 -22.22 11.20 -8.82
N LEU A 67 -22.58 10.11 -8.13
CA LEU A 67 -21.79 9.59 -7.01
C LEU A 67 -20.36 9.20 -7.44
N VAL A 68 -20.20 8.40 -8.50
CA VAL A 68 -18.85 7.99 -8.96
C VAL A 68 -18.04 9.17 -9.48
N THR A 69 -18.69 10.17 -10.09
CA THR A 69 -18.06 11.42 -10.52
C THR A 69 -17.52 12.20 -9.31
N LEU A 70 -18.33 12.36 -8.26
CA LEU A 70 -17.93 13.04 -7.04
C LEU A 70 -16.81 12.32 -6.31
N LEU A 71 -16.85 10.98 -6.24
CA LEU A 71 -15.76 10.18 -5.68
C LEU A 71 -14.46 10.38 -6.47
N ALA A 72 -14.51 10.28 -7.80
CA ALA A 72 -13.34 10.50 -8.66
C ALA A 72 -12.78 11.93 -8.51
N ALA A 73 -13.64 12.94 -8.49
CA ALA A 73 -13.25 14.34 -8.28
C ALA A 73 -12.67 14.58 -6.88
N ALA A 74 -13.23 13.93 -5.85
CA ALA A 74 -12.71 13.96 -4.50
C ALA A 74 -11.29 13.38 -4.46
N ILE A 75 -11.09 12.20 -5.03
CA ILE A 75 -9.78 11.53 -5.10
C ILE A 75 -8.78 12.38 -5.91
N ALA A 76 -9.20 13.00 -7.01
CA ALA A 76 -8.32 13.84 -7.84
C ALA A 76 -7.75 15.05 -7.09
N ARG A 77 -8.48 15.60 -6.09
CA ARG A 77 -7.99 16.73 -5.27
C ARG A 77 -6.87 16.33 -4.32
N ASP A 78 -6.95 15.14 -3.74
CA ASP A 78 -5.93 14.59 -2.85
C ASP A 78 -5.89 13.05 -2.93
N PRO A 79 -5.15 12.48 -3.89
CA PRO A 79 -5.15 11.03 -4.10
C PRO A 79 -4.59 10.24 -2.92
N ARG A 80 -3.69 10.82 -2.13
CA ARG A 80 -3.09 10.12 -0.98
C ARG A 80 -3.94 10.25 0.27
N GLY A 81 -4.47 11.44 0.57
CA GLY A 81 -5.32 11.63 1.75
C GLY A 81 -6.71 11.01 1.62
N ARG A 82 -7.18 10.76 0.38
CA ARG A 82 -8.49 10.15 0.08
C ARG A 82 -8.38 8.77 -0.57
N ALA A 83 -7.29 8.04 -0.28
CA ALA A 83 -7.05 6.71 -0.83
C ALA A 83 -8.13 5.69 -0.41
N ASP A 84 -8.77 5.92 0.73
CA ASP A 84 -9.91 5.16 1.27
C ASP A 84 -11.15 5.19 0.36
N LEU A 85 -11.30 6.23 -0.46
CA LEU A 85 -12.39 6.33 -1.44
C LEU A 85 -12.16 5.48 -2.70
N MET A 86 -10.91 5.11 -3.01
CA MET A 86 -10.60 4.34 -4.23
C MET A 86 -11.24 2.94 -4.23
N PRO A 87 -11.16 2.13 -3.16
CA PRO A 87 -11.85 0.84 -3.10
C PRO A 87 -13.37 0.98 -3.21
N ILE A 88 -13.97 2.05 -2.68
CA ILE A 88 -15.42 2.30 -2.77
C ILE A 88 -15.83 2.57 -4.22
N LEU A 89 -15.07 3.41 -4.93
CA LEU A 89 -15.29 3.68 -6.35
C LEU A 89 -15.12 2.40 -7.19
N ALA A 90 -14.06 1.62 -6.91
CA ALA A 90 -13.80 0.36 -7.59
C ALA A 90 -14.91 -0.66 -7.34
N ALA A 91 -15.44 -0.75 -6.11
CA ALA A 91 -16.53 -1.64 -5.78
C ALA A 91 -17.80 -1.31 -6.58
N GLY A 92 -18.18 -0.03 -6.66
CA GLY A 92 -19.32 0.39 -7.49
C GLY A 92 -19.17 -0.03 -8.95
N LYS A 93 -17.98 0.20 -9.53
CA LYS A 93 -17.67 -0.20 -10.91
C LYS A 93 -17.65 -1.72 -11.11
N ALA A 94 -17.06 -2.45 -10.17
CA ALA A 94 -17.05 -3.91 -10.19
C ALA A 94 -18.48 -4.48 -10.11
N THR A 95 -19.36 -3.91 -9.28
CA THR A 95 -20.77 -4.35 -9.21
C THR A 95 -21.47 -4.18 -10.56
N SER A 96 -21.38 -3.01 -11.20
CA SER A 96 -21.99 -2.81 -12.53
C SER A 96 -21.40 -3.77 -13.58
N SER A 97 -20.08 -3.96 -13.55
CA SER A 97 -19.39 -4.91 -14.43
C SER A 97 -19.89 -6.35 -14.26
N LEU A 98 -19.99 -6.83 -13.02
CA LEU A 98 -20.42 -8.19 -12.71
C LEU A 98 -21.89 -8.40 -13.06
N THR A 99 -22.75 -7.42 -12.80
CA THR A 99 -24.16 -7.49 -13.17
C THR A 99 -24.33 -7.53 -14.69
N CYS A 100 -23.60 -6.72 -15.45
CA CYS A 100 -23.64 -6.76 -16.92
C CYS A 100 -23.06 -8.06 -17.48
N ALA A 101 -21.97 -8.59 -16.92
CA ALA A 101 -21.45 -9.90 -17.30
C ALA A 101 -22.48 -11.01 -17.03
N GLY A 102 -23.18 -10.95 -15.89
CA GLY A 102 -24.28 -11.85 -15.57
C GLY A 102 -25.42 -11.79 -16.59
N TYR A 103 -25.87 -10.59 -16.98
CA TYR A 103 -26.91 -10.42 -18.01
C TYR A 103 -26.49 -10.91 -19.39
N PHE A 104 -25.21 -10.70 -19.76
CA PHE A 104 -24.66 -11.19 -21.02
C PHE A 104 -24.74 -12.72 -21.12
N VAL A 105 -24.43 -13.43 -20.03
CA VAL A 105 -24.44 -14.90 -19.97
C VAL A 105 -25.84 -15.47 -19.78
N ALA A 106 -26.65 -14.87 -18.91
CA ALA A 106 -27.90 -15.47 -18.43
C ALA A 106 -29.17 -14.97 -19.14
N SER A 107 -29.13 -13.83 -19.85
CA SER A 107 -30.34 -13.22 -20.43
C SER A 107 -30.24 -13.03 -21.93
N SER A 108 -29.32 -12.19 -22.38
CA SER A 108 -29.12 -11.92 -23.81
C SER A 108 -27.68 -11.50 -24.03
N PRO A 109 -26.98 -12.08 -25.01
CA PRO A 109 -25.60 -11.70 -25.33
C PRO A 109 -25.59 -10.37 -26.09
N ALA A 110 -26.24 -9.32 -25.59
CA ALA A 110 -26.24 -8.00 -26.21
C ALA A 110 -24.86 -7.35 -26.05
N PHE A 111 -24.37 -6.69 -27.10
CA PHE A 111 -23.07 -6.04 -27.11
C PHE A 111 -22.89 -5.04 -25.96
N ILE A 112 -23.96 -4.32 -25.59
CA ILE A 112 -23.93 -3.33 -24.51
C ILE A 112 -23.53 -3.93 -23.16
N TYR A 113 -23.95 -5.16 -22.85
CA TYR A 113 -23.63 -5.81 -21.59
C TYR A 113 -22.17 -6.24 -21.54
N LEU A 114 -21.65 -6.78 -22.65
CA LEU A 114 -20.24 -7.13 -22.76
C LEU A 114 -19.35 -5.88 -22.71
N ALA A 115 -19.70 -4.86 -23.48
CA ALA A 115 -18.96 -3.60 -23.50
C ALA A 115 -18.93 -2.94 -22.12
N ASN A 116 -20.06 -2.88 -21.42
CA ASN A 116 -20.10 -2.32 -20.06
C ASN A 116 -19.29 -3.18 -19.09
N ALA A 117 -19.40 -4.51 -19.14
CA ALA A 117 -18.61 -5.40 -18.30
C ALA A 117 -17.10 -5.21 -18.49
N LEU A 118 -16.63 -5.12 -19.73
CA LEU A 118 -15.21 -4.93 -20.01
C LEU A 118 -14.72 -3.54 -19.57
N VAL A 119 -15.49 -2.49 -19.88
CA VAL A 119 -15.13 -1.11 -19.53
C VAL A 119 -15.12 -0.93 -18.01
N ASP A 120 -16.23 -1.24 -17.32
CA ASP A 120 -16.33 -1.03 -15.88
C ASP A 120 -15.41 -1.99 -15.09
N GLY A 121 -15.19 -3.21 -15.59
CA GLY A 121 -14.20 -4.13 -15.03
C GLY A 121 -12.77 -3.59 -15.12
N THR A 122 -12.39 -3.07 -16.29
CA THR A 122 -11.08 -2.43 -16.49
C THR A 122 -10.92 -1.20 -15.59
N LEU A 123 -11.96 -0.36 -15.49
CA LEU A 123 -11.96 0.81 -14.62
C LEU A 123 -11.80 0.41 -13.14
N ALA A 124 -12.50 -0.61 -12.68
CA ALA A 124 -12.35 -1.13 -11.32
C ALA A 124 -10.91 -1.60 -11.05
N LEU A 125 -10.31 -2.35 -11.99
CA LEU A 125 -8.93 -2.81 -11.88
C LEU A 125 -7.92 -1.65 -11.88
N VAL A 126 -8.12 -0.63 -12.72
CA VAL A 126 -7.27 0.58 -12.76
C VAL A 126 -7.34 1.32 -11.43
N VAL A 127 -8.53 1.49 -10.85
CA VAL A 127 -8.70 2.15 -9.55
C VAL A 127 -8.08 1.33 -8.42
N LEU A 128 -8.21 -0.01 -8.43
CA LEU A 128 -7.54 -0.89 -7.47
C LEU A 128 -6.01 -0.87 -7.63
N GLY A 129 -5.51 -0.81 -8.86
CA GLY A 129 -4.09 -0.64 -9.14
C GLY A 129 -3.55 0.69 -8.61
N ALA A 130 -4.28 1.78 -8.82
CA ALA A 130 -3.96 3.09 -8.27
C ALA A 130 -3.96 3.07 -6.73
N TYR A 131 -4.94 2.41 -6.11
CA TYR A 131 -4.97 2.18 -4.66
C TYR A 131 -3.75 1.39 -4.19
N GLY A 132 -3.37 0.32 -4.90
CA GLY A 132 -2.16 -0.46 -4.62
C GLY A 132 -0.89 0.36 -4.69
N VAL A 133 -0.76 1.23 -5.70
CA VAL A 133 0.38 2.16 -5.85
C VAL A 133 0.42 3.17 -4.71
N VAL A 134 -0.71 3.76 -4.33
CA VAL A 134 -0.77 4.69 -3.19
C VAL A 134 -0.45 3.97 -1.90
N TRP A 135 -1.01 2.78 -1.69
CA TRP A 135 -0.72 1.96 -0.52
C TRP A 135 0.77 1.61 -0.44
N ALA A 136 1.39 1.21 -1.56
CA ALA A 136 2.79 0.81 -1.57
C ALA A 136 3.77 1.99 -1.45
N THR A 137 3.40 3.17 -1.96
CA THR A 137 4.26 4.37 -1.92
C THR A 137 3.95 5.30 -0.77
N SER A 138 2.85 5.08 -0.05
CA SER A 138 2.58 5.74 1.22
C SER A 138 3.65 5.30 2.22
N GLY A 139 4.33 6.27 2.85
CA GLY A 139 5.33 5.95 3.87
C GLY A 139 4.73 5.11 4.99
N THR A 140 5.56 4.40 5.76
CA THR A 140 5.19 3.71 7.01
C THR A 140 4.81 4.69 8.15
N GLY A 141 4.17 5.81 7.81
CA GLY A 141 3.85 6.92 8.69
C GLY A 141 2.52 6.80 9.42
N GLY A 142 1.78 5.70 9.26
CA GLY A 142 0.63 5.44 10.12
C GLY A 142 1.11 5.27 11.56
N ALA A 143 0.49 5.97 12.51
CA ALA A 143 0.83 5.86 13.94
C ALA A 143 0.91 4.40 14.42
N ARG A 144 0.06 3.53 13.85
CA ARG A 144 0.01 2.10 14.12
C ARG A 144 1.20 1.31 13.60
N ASP A 145 1.69 1.61 12.39
CA ASP A 145 2.87 0.95 11.81
C ASP A 145 4.12 1.33 12.61
N ARG A 146 4.25 2.60 13.01
CA ARG A 146 5.34 3.04 13.91
C ARG A 146 5.27 2.40 15.28
N GLN A 147 4.09 2.38 15.90
CA GLN A 147 3.91 1.75 17.21
C GLN A 147 4.30 0.26 17.18
N LEU A 148 3.93 -0.43 16.11
CA LEU A 148 4.28 -1.82 15.90
C LEU A 148 5.79 -2.00 15.67
N LEU A 149 6.43 -1.15 14.87
CA LEU A 149 7.87 -1.17 14.68
C LEU A 149 8.61 -0.95 16.01
N GLN A 150 8.19 0.04 16.80
CA GLN A 150 8.74 0.29 18.13
C GLN A 150 8.55 -0.93 19.05
N ALA A 151 7.37 -1.55 19.05
CA ALA A 151 7.11 -2.75 19.84
C ALA A 151 8.02 -3.93 19.45
N VAL A 152 8.32 -4.09 18.16
CA VAL A 152 9.25 -5.12 17.66
C VAL A 152 10.67 -4.80 18.09
N LEU A 153 11.13 -3.55 17.90
CA LEU A 153 12.50 -3.16 18.21
C LEU A 153 12.78 -3.17 19.71
N GLU A 154 11.81 -2.78 20.54
CA GLU A 154 11.89 -2.90 22.01
C GLU A 154 12.07 -4.36 22.44
N ALA A 155 11.39 -5.30 21.77
CA ALA A 155 11.54 -6.72 22.06
C ALA A 155 12.86 -7.31 21.52
N LEU A 156 13.52 -6.66 20.56
CA LEU A 156 14.82 -7.08 20.05
C LEU A 156 15.99 -6.52 20.86
N VAL A 157 15.89 -5.26 21.30
CA VAL A 157 16.90 -4.56 22.09
C VAL A 157 16.21 -3.80 23.22
N PRO A 158 15.79 -4.49 24.28
CA PRO A 158 15.12 -3.86 25.42
C PRO A 158 16.09 -2.99 26.22
N ARG A 159 15.59 -1.89 26.78
CA ARG A 159 16.35 -1.05 27.71
C ARG A 159 16.73 -1.85 28.95
N GLY A 160 17.99 -1.76 29.36
CA GLY A 160 18.51 -2.49 30.53
C GLY A 160 18.56 -4.02 30.33
N GLY A 161 18.46 -4.51 29.10
CA GLY A 161 18.69 -5.91 28.75
C GLY A 161 20.19 -6.23 28.69
N ALA A 162 20.67 -6.70 27.54
CA ALA A 162 22.10 -6.94 27.32
C ALA A 162 22.94 -5.64 27.38
N PHE A 163 22.31 -4.50 27.11
CA PHE A 163 22.92 -3.17 27.15
C PHE A 163 22.05 -2.23 28.00
N ALA A 164 22.67 -1.21 28.59
CA ALA A 164 21.93 -0.16 29.28
C ALA A 164 21.03 0.63 28.31
N THR A 165 21.53 0.89 27.10
CA THR A 165 20.83 1.58 26.01
C THR A 165 19.90 0.62 25.25
N GLY A 166 18.64 1.00 25.06
CA GLY A 166 17.66 0.24 24.28
C GLY A 166 17.38 0.83 22.89
N ALA A 167 16.56 0.14 22.09
CA ALA A 167 16.19 0.58 20.74
C ALA A 167 15.52 1.97 20.71
N ALA A 168 14.71 2.28 21.72
CA ALA A 168 14.02 3.56 21.83
C ALA A 168 14.97 4.75 22.11
N ASP A 169 16.13 4.52 22.73
CA ASP A 169 17.09 5.59 23.07
C ASP A 169 17.83 6.14 21.85
N VAL A 170 17.97 5.32 20.80
CA VAL A 170 18.72 5.67 19.59
C VAL A 170 17.83 5.91 18.36
N ALA A 171 16.51 6.06 18.58
CA ALA A 171 15.50 6.24 17.52
C ALA A 171 15.69 5.23 16.36
N LEU A 172 15.82 3.95 16.72
CA LEU A 172 16.13 2.88 15.76
C LEU A 172 15.01 2.68 14.73
N ASP A 173 13.77 2.99 15.10
CA ASP A 173 12.60 2.98 14.22
C ASP A 173 12.77 3.95 13.04
N ASP A 174 13.20 5.19 13.31
CA ASP A 174 13.46 6.19 12.26
C ASP A 174 14.63 5.80 11.36
N ALA A 175 15.62 5.06 11.88
CA ALA A 175 16.72 4.53 11.08
C ALA A 175 16.21 3.50 10.06
N LEU A 176 15.41 2.53 10.52
CA LEU A 176 14.85 1.48 9.66
C LEU A 176 13.87 2.04 8.64
N VAL A 177 12.98 2.96 9.03
CA VAL A 177 12.07 3.63 8.08
C VAL A 177 12.85 4.33 6.97
N ARG A 178 13.92 5.06 7.32
CA ARG A 178 14.79 5.73 6.33
C ARG A 178 15.54 4.74 5.47
N TYR A 179 16.05 3.65 6.03
CA TYR A 179 16.75 2.61 5.30
C TYR A 179 15.85 2.00 4.21
N PHE A 180 14.66 1.53 4.58
CA PHE A 180 13.70 0.96 3.62
C PHE A 180 13.28 1.99 2.57
N ALA A 181 13.06 3.26 2.95
CA ALA A 181 12.73 4.31 2.01
C ALA A 181 13.86 4.62 1.00
N ARG A 182 15.13 4.46 1.38
CA ARG A 182 16.30 4.66 0.50
C ARG A 182 16.62 3.44 -0.36
N LEU A 183 16.39 2.23 0.16
CA LEU A 183 16.75 0.99 -0.52
C LEU A 183 15.94 0.78 -1.80
N HIS A 184 14.62 1.04 -1.75
CA HIS A 184 13.73 0.80 -2.89
C HIS A 184 12.49 1.70 -2.84
N PRO A 185 11.92 2.15 -3.98
CA PRO A 185 10.67 2.91 -4.01
C PRO A 185 9.48 2.26 -3.29
N LEU A 186 9.46 0.92 -3.25
CA LEU A 186 8.46 0.10 -2.55
C LEU A 186 8.89 -0.36 -1.16
N GLY A 187 10.05 0.09 -0.67
CA GLY A 187 10.58 -0.32 0.64
C GLY A 187 9.62 -0.03 1.80
N PRO A 188 8.92 1.12 1.87
CA PRO A 188 7.90 1.36 2.89
C PRO A 188 6.76 0.32 2.85
N ALA A 189 6.33 -0.10 1.66
CA ALA A 189 5.35 -1.19 1.51
C ALA A 189 5.91 -2.48 2.08
N GLY A 190 7.15 -2.83 1.72
CA GLY A 190 7.85 -4.01 2.22
C GLY A 190 7.87 -4.04 3.75
N LEU A 191 8.33 -2.95 4.37
CA LEU A 191 8.35 -2.81 5.83
C LEU A 191 6.95 -2.96 6.43
N ARG A 192 5.93 -2.33 5.83
CA ARG A 192 4.54 -2.49 6.31
C ARG A 192 4.04 -3.93 6.22
N VAL A 193 4.36 -4.64 5.14
CA VAL A 193 4.03 -6.07 4.99
C VAL A 193 4.72 -6.88 6.06
N LEU A 194 6.02 -6.70 6.26
CA LEU A 194 6.79 -7.38 7.31
C LEU A 194 6.15 -7.18 8.69
N LEU A 195 5.83 -5.93 9.04
CA LEU A 195 5.20 -5.59 10.32
C LEU A 195 3.81 -6.22 10.44
N ARG A 196 2.95 -6.10 9.44
CA ARG A 196 1.60 -6.71 9.46
C ARG A 196 1.65 -8.23 9.54
N SER A 197 2.62 -8.87 8.88
CA SER A 197 2.82 -10.32 9.00
C SER A 197 3.10 -10.73 10.43
N LEU A 198 3.86 -9.95 11.20
CA LEU A 198 4.07 -10.18 12.63
C LEU A 198 2.80 -9.91 13.46
N GLU A 199 2.15 -8.76 13.24
CA GLU A 199 0.95 -8.34 13.99
C GLU A 199 -0.17 -9.38 13.92
N TYR A 200 -0.48 -9.87 12.72
CA TYR A 200 -1.52 -10.88 12.53
C TYR A 200 -1.01 -12.30 12.72
N GLY A 201 0.29 -12.51 12.54
CA GLY A 201 0.92 -13.81 12.73
C GLY A 201 0.78 -14.33 14.15
N THR A 202 0.88 -13.48 15.18
CA THR A 202 0.63 -13.90 16.57
C THR A 202 -0.81 -14.29 16.82
N VAL A 203 -1.76 -13.64 16.14
CA VAL A 203 -3.19 -13.96 16.26
C VAL A 203 -3.49 -15.29 15.59
N VAL A 204 -2.99 -15.51 14.37
CA VAL A 204 -3.31 -16.72 13.58
C VAL A 204 -2.61 -17.95 14.14
N PHE A 205 -1.34 -17.83 14.53
CA PHE A 205 -0.50 -18.98 14.83
C PHE A 205 -0.31 -19.22 16.32
N GLU A 206 -0.13 -18.16 17.09
CA GLU A 206 0.00 -18.27 18.55
C GLU A 206 -1.37 -18.17 19.25
N ARG A 207 -2.46 -17.93 18.49
CA ARG A 207 -3.84 -17.74 18.99
C ARG A 207 -3.94 -16.72 20.13
N THR A 208 -3.12 -15.68 20.05
CA THR A 208 -2.99 -14.64 21.08
C THR A 208 -3.50 -13.29 20.57
N ARG A 209 -3.30 -12.23 21.38
CA ARG A 209 -3.60 -10.85 20.97
C ARG A 209 -2.62 -10.40 19.87
N PRO A 210 -2.95 -9.36 19.09
CA PRO A 210 -2.02 -8.78 18.13
C PRO A 210 -0.68 -8.41 18.78
N PHE A 211 0.44 -8.61 18.08
CA PHE A 211 1.79 -8.45 18.62
C PHE A 211 1.99 -7.12 19.37
N SER A 212 1.48 -6.01 18.80
CA SER A 212 1.52 -4.68 19.39
C SER A 212 0.91 -4.58 20.79
N ARG A 213 -0.04 -5.46 21.14
CA ARG A 213 -0.75 -5.48 22.43
C ARG A 213 -0.19 -6.47 23.45
N LEU A 214 0.81 -7.25 23.07
CA LEU A 214 1.50 -8.16 23.99
C LEU A 214 2.40 -7.36 24.94
N ASP A 215 2.64 -7.90 26.14
CA ASP A 215 3.70 -7.39 27.03
C ASP A 215 5.09 -7.75 26.48
N LEU A 216 6.15 -7.16 27.05
CA LEU A 216 7.51 -7.35 26.54
C LEU A 216 7.92 -8.84 26.55
N ALA A 217 7.68 -9.55 27.66
CA ALA A 217 8.01 -10.96 27.78
C ALA A 217 7.25 -11.87 26.79
N ALA A 218 5.98 -11.56 26.48
CA ALA A 218 5.22 -12.29 25.47
C ALA A 218 5.68 -11.95 24.05
N ARG A 219 6.11 -10.71 23.77
CA ARG A 219 6.71 -10.34 22.48
C ARG A 219 8.00 -11.12 22.25
N GLU A 220 8.88 -11.19 23.24
CA GLU A 220 10.13 -11.97 23.17
C GLU A 220 9.86 -13.46 22.89
N ARG A 221 8.91 -14.06 23.65
CA ARG A 221 8.50 -15.45 23.43
C ARG A 221 7.93 -15.70 22.03
N ALA A 222 7.10 -14.78 21.53
CA ALA A 222 6.53 -14.88 20.19
C ALA A 222 7.62 -14.81 19.11
N LEU A 223 8.60 -13.90 19.25
CA LEU A 223 9.72 -13.81 18.33
C LEU A 223 10.58 -15.09 18.38
N ALA A 224 10.90 -15.60 19.56
CA ALA A 224 11.66 -16.85 19.71
C ALA A 224 10.93 -18.07 19.12
N ALA A 225 9.61 -18.15 19.27
CA ALA A 225 8.80 -19.20 18.65
C ALA A 225 8.85 -19.13 17.11
N TRP A 226 8.91 -17.92 16.55
CA TRP A 226 9.02 -17.72 15.10
C TRP A 226 10.38 -18.09 14.54
N GLU A 227 11.46 -17.86 15.30
CA GLU A 227 12.82 -18.26 14.92
C GLU A 227 13.00 -19.78 14.81
N THR A 228 12.32 -20.51 15.69
CA THR A 228 12.37 -21.98 15.74
C THR A 228 11.25 -22.64 14.93
N SER A 229 10.45 -21.85 14.22
CA SER A 229 9.30 -22.35 13.47
C SER A 229 9.71 -23.24 12.29
N ARG A 230 8.91 -24.28 12.03
CA ARG A 230 9.06 -25.15 10.85
C ARG A 230 8.86 -24.38 9.54
N LEU A 231 8.10 -23.29 9.56
CA LEU A 231 7.82 -22.48 8.38
C LEU A 231 9.00 -21.54 8.07
N GLY A 232 9.71 -21.81 6.97
CA GLY A 232 10.90 -21.05 6.55
C GLY A 232 10.66 -19.55 6.40
N LEU A 233 9.49 -19.16 5.91
CA LEU A 233 9.11 -17.75 5.79
C LEU A 233 9.13 -17.02 7.15
N ARG A 234 8.65 -17.64 8.23
CA ARG A 234 8.63 -17.00 9.56
C ARG A 234 10.03 -16.76 10.10
N ARG A 235 10.90 -17.74 9.95
CA ARG A 235 12.32 -17.62 10.35
C ARG A 235 12.99 -16.50 9.56
N GLN A 236 12.77 -16.46 8.25
CA GLN A 236 13.36 -15.43 7.39
C GLN A 236 12.89 -14.02 7.77
N LEU A 237 11.61 -13.86 8.11
CA LEU A 237 11.05 -12.57 8.55
C LEU A 237 11.73 -12.07 9.83
N VAL A 238 11.81 -12.90 10.86
CA VAL A 238 12.44 -12.51 12.14
C VAL A 238 13.95 -12.32 11.98
N ALA A 239 14.63 -13.21 11.24
CA ALA A 239 16.07 -13.08 10.98
C ALA A 239 16.39 -11.78 10.22
N SER A 240 15.59 -11.39 9.24
CA SER A 240 15.80 -10.14 8.48
C SER A 240 15.60 -8.92 9.38
N LEU A 241 14.57 -8.92 10.23
CA LEU A 241 14.33 -7.82 11.16
C LEU A 241 15.41 -7.72 12.24
N LYS A 242 15.86 -8.86 12.79
CA LYS A 242 17.01 -8.91 13.71
C LYS A 242 18.27 -8.39 13.07
N LEU A 243 18.59 -8.88 11.87
CA LEU A 243 19.79 -8.47 11.16
C LEU A 243 19.80 -6.95 10.91
N LEU A 244 18.72 -6.41 10.34
CA LEU A 244 18.64 -4.98 10.03
C LEU A 244 18.56 -4.11 11.30
N GLY A 245 17.80 -4.55 12.30
CA GLY A 245 17.69 -3.84 13.58
C GLY A 245 19.01 -3.80 14.33
N LEU A 246 19.70 -4.93 14.46
CA LEU A 246 20.99 -5.01 15.14
C LEU A 246 22.10 -4.32 14.35
N LEU A 247 22.11 -4.41 13.02
CA LEU A 247 23.05 -3.69 12.17
C LEU A 247 22.97 -2.18 12.45
N HIS A 248 21.77 -1.60 12.38
CA HIS A 248 21.57 -0.17 12.63
C HIS A 248 21.69 0.21 14.10
N PHE A 249 21.56 -0.73 15.04
CA PHE A 249 21.85 -0.48 16.44
C PHE A 249 23.36 -0.36 16.68
N TYR A 250 24.17 -1.29 16.16
CA TYR A 250 25.63 -1.27 16.36
C TYR A 250 26.36 -0.19 15.54
N GLU A 251 25.72 0.35 14.50
CA GLU A 251 26.21 1.56 13.80
C GLU A 251 26.22 2.81 14.70
N ARG A 252 25.52 2.79 15.84
CA ARG A 252 25.36 3.94 16.73
C ARG A 252 26.54 4.10 17.68
N PRO A 253 27.26 5.25 17.65
CA PRO A 253 28.36 5.52 18.58
C PRO A 253 27.97 5.36 20.06
N GLU A 254 26.72 5.64 20.40
CA GLU A 254 26.16 5.51 21.74
C GLU A 254 26.22 4.07 22.29
N THR A 255 26.31 3.07 21.40
CA THR A 255 26.35 1.65 21.76
C THR A 255 27.78 1.10 21.88
N TRP A 256 28.76 1.79 21.30
CA TRP A 256 30.15 1.32 21.22
C TRP A 256 30.80 1.06 22.58
N PRO A 257 30.61 1.90 23.62
CA PRO A 257 31.15 1.61 24.94
C PRO A 257 30.60 0.30 25.53
N GLY A 258 29.33 -0.01 25.26
CA GLY A 258 28.66 -1.22 25.76
C GLY A 258 29.14 -2.52 25.12
N ILE A 259 29.73 -2.45 23.92
CA ILE A 259 30.32 -3.60 23.22
C ILE A 259 31.86 -3.63 23.30
N GLY A 260 32.47 -2.67 23.99
CA GLY A 260 33.93 -2.54 24.10
C GLY A 260 34.61 -2.11 22.79
N TYR A 261 33.88 -1.46 21.87
CA TYR A 261 34.45 -0.93 20.64
C TYR A 261 35.05 0.46 20.87
N ASP A 262 36.35 0.61 20.61
CA ASP A 262 37.07 1.88 20.67
C ASP A 262 37.47 2.34 19.26
N ASP A 263 36.73 3.31 18.73
CA ASP A 263 37.00 3.90 17.42
C ASP A 263 38.33 4.66 17.37
N SER A 264 38.86 5.11 18.53
CA SER A 264 40.10 5.88 18.59
C SER A 264 41.31 5.09 18.08
N TYR A 265 41.31 3.76 18.26
CA TYR A 265 42.36 2.89 17.73
C TYR A 265 42.35 2.86 16.20
N LEU A 266 41.18 2.64 15.59
CA LEU A 266 41.02 2.64 14.14
C LEU A 266 41.31 4.02 13.54
N ARG A 267 40.83 5.08 14.17
CA ARG A 267 41.08 6.47 13.76
C ARG A 267 42.57 6.80 13.77
N ARG A 268 43.30 6.43 14.83
CA ARG A 268 44.76 6.58 14.91
C ARG A 268 45.46 5.82 13.78
N LYS A 269 45.05 4.58 13.51
CA LYS A 269 45.66 3.75 12.47
C LYS A 269 45.41 4.30 11.05
N LEU A 270 44.21 4.82 10.79
CA LEU A 270 43.84 5.45 9.51
C LEU A 270 44.61 6.76 9.28
N LEU A 271 44.79 7.56 10.34
CA LEU A 271 45.54 8.81 10.29
C LEU A 271 47.07 8.61 10.27
N ALA A 272 47.56 7.42 10.61
CA ALA A 272 48.96 7.03 10.47
C ALA A 272 49.26 6.29 9.15
N GLY A 273 48.23 6.01 8.34
CA GLY A 273 48.34 5.23 7.11
C GLY A 273 48.83 6.04 5.89
N PRO A 274 49.15 5.36 4.77
CA PRO A 274 49.64 6.01 3.55
C PRO A 274 48.66 7.01 2.93
N ASN A 275 47.36 6.90 3.25
CA ASN A 275 46.30 7.82 2.80
C ASN A 275 45.82 8.78 3.89
N ALA A 276 46.65 9.06 4.91
CA ALA A 276 46.29 9.86 6.08
C ALA A 276 45.65 11.21 5.73
N ALA A 277 46.16 11.92 4.72
CA ALA A 277 45.62 13.22 4.29
C ALA A 277 44.17 13.12 3.77
N ALA A 278 43.85 12.07 3.01
CA ALA A 278 42.50 11.83 2.51
C ALA A 278 41.54 11.39 3.63
N HIS A 279 42.03 10.60 4.58
CA HIS A 279 41.25 10.22 5.76
C HIS A 279 41.00 11.40 6.70
N ALA A 280 42.00 12.25 6.94
CA ALA A 280 41.86 13.46 7.72
C ALA A 280 40.81 14.41 7.13
N ALA A 281 40.80 14.59 5.80
CA ALA A 281 39.80 15.40 5.10
C ALA A 281 38.36 14.84 5.23
N ARG A 282 38.19 13.51 5.26
CA ARG A 282 36.88 12.87 5.46
C ARG A 282 36.41 12.85 6.91
N LEU A 283 37.36 12.84 7.85
CA LEU A 283 37.13 12.82 9.30
C LEU A 283 37.01 14.24 9.90
N GLY A 284 37.24 15.27 9.09
CA GLY A 284 37.27 16.69 9.44
C GLY A 284 36.24 17.53 8.68
N ALA A 285 34.99 17.06 8.64
CA ALA A 285 33.77 17.83 8.41
C ALA A 285 32.71 17.41 9.44
#